data_AF-C5LM15-F1
#
_entry.id   AF-C5LM15-F1
#
_cell.length_a   1.000
_cell.length_b   1.000
_cell.length_c   1.000
_cell.angle_alpha   90.00
_cell.angle_beta   90.00
_cell.angle_gamma   90.00
#
_symmetry.space_group_name_H-M   'P 1'
#
loop_
_entity.id
_entity.type
_entity.pdbx_description
1 polymer ?
#
loop_
_entity_poly.entity_id
_entity_poly.type
_entity_poly.pdbx_seq_one_letter_code
_entity_poly.pdbx_strand_id
1 'polypeptide(L)'
;ICRTNWQSTSSRISLSRSLLLLGSVQSKRMGRRREMDLSMSPHVLAGTDSTLPSSVDWRDKNVLTPVKNQGGCGSCWAFCVTGALEAKHAIATGELLSFSEQQLVDCSRSYGN
;
A
#
# COMPACT_ATOMS: atom_id res chain seq x y z
N ILE A 1 -20.69 -12.23 -23.26
CA ILE A 1 -20.05 -11.06 -23.92
C ILE A 1 -20.92 -9.84 -23.63
N CYS A 2 -20.77 -9.22 -22.46
CA CYS A 2 -21.46 -7.97 -22.15
C CYS A 2 -20.49 -6.82 -22.39
N ARG A 3 -20.89 -5.94 -23.30
CA ARG A 3 -20.19 -4.68 -23.62
C ARG A 3 -20.18 -3.81 -22.37
N THR A 4 -19.01 -3.43 -21.88
CA THR A 4 -18.87 -2.24 -21.04
C THR A 4 -18.17 -1.17 -21.86
N ASN A 5 -18.96 -0.39 -22.59
CA ASN A 5 -18.55 0.90 -23.10
C ASN A 5 -19.52 1.95 -22.56
N TRP A 6 -19.19 2.55 -21.41
CA TRP A 6 -19.74 3.84 -21.01
C TRP A 6 -18.80 4.55 -20.03
N GLN A 7 -18.30 5.69 -20.51
CA GLN A 7 -17.64 6.82 -19.85
C GLN A 7 -16.11 6.85 -19.79
N SER A 8 -15.62 7.95 -20.38
CA SER A 8 -14.26 8.50 -20.34
C SER A 8 -13.70 8.48 -18.93
N THR A 9 -12.99 7.41 -18.60
CA THR A 9 -12.08 7.37 -17.47
C THR A 9 -10.71 7.08 -18.06
N SER A 10 -9.67 7.76 -17.55
CA SER A 10 -8.29 7.58 -17.99
C SER A 10 -7.78 6.13 -17.76
N SER A 11 -8.53 5.33 -17.01
CA SER A 11 -8.20 3.96 -16.62
C SER A 11 -9.07 2.94 -17.34
N ARG A 12 -8.45 1.85 -17.82
CA ARG A 12 -9.15 0.68 -18.36
C ARG A 12 -9.39 -0.33 -17.24
N ILE A 13 -10.62 -0.85 -17.14
CA ILE A 13 -10.97 -1.93 -16.21
C ILE A 13 -10.77 -3.27 -16.92
N SER A 14 -10.04 -4.20 -16.30
CA SER A 14 -9.87 -5.58 -16.78
C SER A 14 -10.40 -6.57 -15.75
N LEU A 15 -10.80 -7.76 -16.21
CA LEU A 15 -11.27 -8.83 -15.34
C LEU A 15 -10.11 -9.33 -14.47
N SER A 16 -10.22 -9.16 -13.16
CA SER A 16 -9.24 -9.68 -12.21
C SER A 16 -9.69 -11.03 -11.63
N ARG A 17 -8.77 -11.78 -11.00
CA ARG A 17 -9.08 -13.07 -10.35
C ARG A 17 -10.24 -12.99 -9.35
N SER A 18 -10.45 -11.83 -8.73
CA SER A 18 -11.57 -11.58 -7.81
C SER A 18 -12.93 -11.72 -8.48
N LEU A 19 -13.04 -11.50 -9.79
CA LEU A 19 -14.31 -11.56 -10.52
C LEU A 19 -14.72 -12.99 -10.88
N LEU A 20 -13.77 -13.94 -10.96
CA LEU A 20 -14.05 -15.35 -11.23
C LEU A 20 -14.69 -16.08 -10.03
N LEU A 21 -14.65 -15.49 -8.83
CA LEU A 21 -15.16 -16.06 -7.58
C LEU A 21 -16.59 -15.59 -7.22
N LEU A 22 -17.28 -14.88 -8.12
CA LEU A 22 -18.62 -14.31 -7.88
C LEU A 22 -19.75 -15.36 -7.95
N GLY A 23 -19.68 -16.37 -7.07
CA GLY A 23 -20.83 -17.12 -6.57
C GLY A 23 -21.23 -16.74 -5.14
N SER A 24 -20.46 -15.87 -4.48
CA SER A 24 -20.82 -15.34 -3.17
C SER A 24 -20.33 -13.89 -3.04
N VAL A 25 -21.25 -12.99 -2.74
CA VAL A 25 -20.95 -11.62 -2.31
C VAL A 25 -20.15 -11.73 -1.01
N GLN A 26 -18.83 -11.82 -1.10
CA GLN A 26 -17.93 -11.66 0.04
C GLN A 26 -17.80 -10.16 0.31
N SER A 27 -18.90 -9.53 0.71
CA SER A 27 -18.88 -8.27 1.45
C SER A 27 -18.42 -8.59 2.87
N LYS A 28 -17.13 -8.97 3.01
CA LYS A 28 -16.46 -8.88 4.29
C LYS A 28 -16.15 -7.40 4.47
N ARG A 29 -17.03 -6.71 5.19
CA ARG A 29 -16.85 -5.33 5.64
C ARG A 29 -15.42 -5.19 6.16
N MET A 30 -14.61 -4.38 5.48
CA MET A 30 -13.37 -3.87 6.06
C MET A 30 -13.76 -3.26 7.41
N GLY A 31 -13.27 -3.85 8.51
CA GLY A 31 -13.71 -3.49 9.85
C GLY A 31 -13.60 -1.99 10.08
N ARG A 32 -14.54 -1.44 10.87
CA ARG A 32 -14.54 -0.03 11.27
C ARG A 32 -13.29 0.21 12.13
N ARG A 33 -12.22 0.68 11.51
CA ARG A 33 -10.95 1.02 12.18
C ARG A 33 -11.19 2.19 13.13
N ARG A 34 -10.68 2.09 14.36
CA ARG A 34 -10.61 3.25 15.28
C ARG A 34 -9.79 4.32 14.59
N GLU A 35 -10.28 5.56 14.62
CA GLU A 35 -9.58 6.71 14.07
C GLU A 35 -8.17 6.77 14.67
N MET A 36 -7.16 6.75 13.81
CA MET A 36 -5.79 7.01 14.26
C MET A 36 -5.76 8.47 14.70
N ASP A 37 -5.41 8.71 15.95
CA ASP A 37 -5.29 10.06 16.48
C ASP A 37 -4.21 10.82 15.70
N LEU A 38 -4.65 11.74 14.83
CA LEU A 38 -3.80 12.61 14.02
C LEU A 38 -3.24 13.79 14.83
N SER A 39 -3.30 13.77 16.18
CA SER A 39 -2.80 14.85 17.04
C SER A 39 -1.28 15.07 17.00
N MET A 40 -0.52 14.27 16.24
CA MET A 40 0.89 14.57 15.97
C MET A 40 1.00 15.86 15.15
N SER A 41 1.59 16.89 15.75
CA SER A 41 1.95 18.12 15.05
C SER A 41 2.78 17.78 13.81
N PRO A 42 2.41 18.28 12.61
CA PRO A 42 3.19 18.02 11.41
C PRO A 42 4.55 18.71 11.56
N HIS A 43 5.58 17.91 11.84
CA HIS A 43 6.95 18.32 11.57
C HIS A 43 7.13 18.35 10.05
N VAL A 44 6.84 19.51 9.45
CA VAL A 44 7.17 19.78 8.06
C VAL A 44 8.69 19.79 7.97
N LEU A 45 9.27 18.78 7.32
CA LEU A 45 10.65 18.87 6.88
C LEU A 45 10.70 20.04 5.90
N ALA A 46 11.29 21.16 6.32
CA ALA A 46 11.48 22.33 5.47
C ALA A 46 12.27 21.87 4.25
N GLY A 47 11.57 21.72 3.12
CA GLY A 47 12.19 21.41 1.85
C GLY A 47 13.14 22.54 1.53
N THR A 48 14.43 22.24 1.41
CA THR A 48 15.36 23.14 0.75
C THR A 48 14.81 23.42 -0.65
N ASP A 49 14.88 24.68 -1.14
CA ASP A 49 14.49 25.11 -2.49
C ASP A 49 15.32 24.41 -3.59
N SER A 50 15.14 23.10 -3.71
CA SER A 50 15.76 22.24 -4.70
C SER A 50 14.73 21.95 -5.77
N THR A 51 15.09 22.23 -7.03
CA THR A 51 14.29 21.89 -8.20
C THR A 51 13.93 20.40 -8.17
N LEU A 52 12.66 20.10 -7.90
CA LEU A 52 12.16 18.73 -7.92
C LEU A 52 12.09 18.23 -9.38
N PRO A 53 12.40 16.95 -9.62
CA PRO A 53 12.21 16.35 -10.94
C PRO A 53 10.73 16.37 -11.35
N SER A 54 10.46 16.46 -12.65
CA SER A 54 9.10 16.47 -13.21
C SER A 54 8.33 15.17 -12.99
N SER A 55 9.03 14.05 -12.86
CA SER A 55 8.47 12.74 -12.51
C SER A 55 9.50 11.87 -11.79
N VAL A 56 9.02 11.01 -10.90
CA VAL A 56 9.85 10.01 -10.20
C VAL A 56 9.09 8.70 -10.16
N ASP A 57 9.74 7.63 -10.61
CA ASP A 57 9.31 6.26 -10.38
C ASP A 57 10.39 5.52 -9.58
N TRP A 58 10.04 5.07 -8.38
CA TRP A 58 10.98 4.34 -7.51
C TRP A 58 11.21 2.89 -7.97
N ARG A 59 10.34 2.36 -8.85
CA ARG A 59 10.53 1.01 -9.43
C ARG A 59 11.77 0.94 -10.29
N ASP A 60 12.09 2.03 -11.00
CA ASP A 60 13.26 2.12 -11.88
C ASP A 60 14.59 2.12 -11.09
N LYS A 61 14.53 2.35 -9.78
CA LYS A 61 15.70 2.41 -8.89
C LYS A 61 16.02 1.07 -8.21
N ASN A 62 15.25 0.01 -8.47
CA ASN A 62 15.42 -1.31 -7.85
C ASN A 62 15.41 -1.29 -6.31
N VAL A 63 14.63 -0.37 -5.72
CA VAL A 63 14.49 -0.21 -4.26
C VAL A 63 13.15 -0.72 -3.73
N LEU A 64 12.37 -1.44 -4.55
CA LEU A 64 11.03 -1.91 -4.19
C LEU A 64 10.98 -3.43 -4.28
N THR A 65 10.38 -4.07 -3.29
CA THR A 65 10.09 -5.50 -3.34
C THR A 65 8.97 -5.81 -4.35
N PRO A 66 8.85 -7.07 -4.80
CA PRO A 66 7.69 -7.50 -5.58
C PRO A 66 6.35 -7.21 -4.89
N VAL A 67 5.28 -7.12 -5.67
CA VAL A 67 3.92 -6.96 -5.14
C VAL A 67 3.55 -8.20 -4.31
N LYS A 68 3.15 -7.98 -3.06
CA LYS A 68 2.76 -9.03 -2.10
C LYS A 68 1.23 -9.17 -2.01
N ASN A 69 0.73 -10.17 -1.27
CA ASN A 69 -0.70 -10.46 -1.14
C ASN A 69 -1.13 -10.60 0.33
N GLN A 70 -2.02 -9.72 0.80
CA GLN A 70 -2.57 -9.73 2.16
C GLN A 70 -3.66 -10.79 2.40
N GLY A 71 -4.11 -11.48 1.35
CA GLY A 71 -5.22 -12.41 1.40
C GLY A 71 -6.52 -11.75 1.86
N GLY A 72 -7.31 -12.48 2.65
CA GLY A 72 -8.57 -11.98 3.24
C GLY A 72 -8.39 -11.20 4.55
N CYS A 73 -7.17 -10.84 4.92
CA CYS A 73 -6.87 -10.15 6.18
C CYS A 73 -6.96 -8.63 6.01
N GLY A 74 -7.49 -7.91 7.02
CA GLY A 74 -7.54 -6.44 7.07
C GLY A 74 -6.18 -5.78 7.32
N SER A 75 -5.09 -6.42 6.90
CA SER A 75 -3.70 -6.05 7.19
C SER A 75 -3.06 -5.13 6.16
N CYS A 76 -3.84 -4.53 5.23
CA CYS A 76 -3.31 -3.64 4.18
C CYS A 76 -2.38 -2.55 4.73
N TRP A 77 -2.68 -2.04 5.92
CA TRP A 77 -1.85 -1.06 6.62
C TRP A 77 -0.43 -1.57 6.91
N ALA A 78 -0.28 -2.85 7.28
CA ALA A 78 1.02 -3.44 7.57
C ALA A 78 1.85 -3.54 6.29
N PHE A 79 1.22 -3.89 5.17
CA PHE A 79 1.85 -3.89 3.84
C PHE A 79 2.25 -2.47 3.40
N CYS A 80 1.46 -1.44 3.71
CA CYS A 80 1.82 -0.05 3.44
C CYS A 80 3.07 0.37 4.25
N VAL A 81 3.13 -0.01 5.53
CA VAL A 81 4.26 0.33 6.41
C VAL A 81 5.53 -0.42 6.00
N THR A 82 5.46 -1.74 5.79
CA THR A 82 6.63 -2.52 5.36
C THR A 82 7.16 -2.04 4.03
N GLY A 83 6.30 -1.82 3.02
CA GLY A 83 6.74 -1.34 1.70
C GLY A 83 7.49 0.00 1.75
N ALA A 84 7.03 0.94 2.58
CA ALA A 84 7.73 2.22 2.77
C ALA A 84 9.08 2.04 3.49
N LEU A 85 9.13 1.16 4.49
CA LEU A 85 10.33 0.89 5.27
C LEU A 85 11.39 0.14 4.43
N GLU A 86 10.98 -0.84 3.64
CA GLU A 86 11.83 -1.57 2.69
C GLU A 86 12.46 -0.61 1.69
N ALA A 87 11.66 0.27 1.09
CA ALA A 87 12.15 1.28 0.16
C ALA A 87 13.17 2.22 0.81
N LYS A 88 12.85 2.74 2.00
CA LYS A 88 13.76 3.63 2.73
C LYS A 88 15.07 2.92 3.10
N HIS A 89 15.00 1.66 3.53
CA HIS A 89 16.16 0.86 3.88
C HIS A 89 17.04 0.61 2.65
N ALA A 90 16.45 0.19 1.53
CA ALA A 90 17.16 -0.03 0.27
C ALA A 90 17.83 1.25 -0.26
N ILE A 91 17.16 2.40 -0.16
CA ILE A 91 17.75 3.70 -0.52
C ILE A 91 18.96 4.04 0.36
N ALA A 92 18.88 3.75 1.66
CA ALA A 92 19.92 4.14 2.62
C ALA A 92 21.13 3.20 2.60
N THR A 93 20.91 1.90 2.38
CA THR A 93 21.93 0.86 2.53
C THR A 93 22.37 0.23 1.22
N GLY A 94 21.55 0.34 0.17
CA GLY A 94 21.71 -0.42 -1.07
C GLY A 94 21.23 -1.87 -0.98
N GLU A 95 20.72 -2.30 0.17
CA GLU A 95 20.23 -3.67 0.39
C GLU A 95 18.70 -3.73 0.34
N LEU A 96 18.16 -4.53 -0.58
CA LEU A 96 16.72 -4.76 -0.68
C LEU A 96 16.31 -5.95 0.19
N LEU A 97 15.71 -5.64 1.35
CA LEU A 97 15.14 -6.63 2.26
C LEU A 97 13.63 -6.71 2.11
N SER A 98 13.08 -7.89 2.41
CA SER A 98 11.63 -8.08 2.60
C SER A 98 11.35 -8.20 4.09
N PHE A 99 10.73 -7.18 4.67
CA PHE A 99 10.32 -7.16 6.08
C PHE A 99 9.04 -7.97 6.31
N SER A 100 8.80 -8.32 7.59
CA SER A 100 7.67 -9.16 7.99
C SER A 100 6.44 -8.32 8.33
N GLU A 101 5.43 -8.34 7.45
CA GLU A 101 4.12 -7.75 7.75
C GLU A 101 3.46 -8.44 8.96
N GLN A 102 3.71 -9.74 9.12
CA GLN A 102 3.13 -10.55 10.18
C GLN A 102 3.63 -10.11 11.56
N GLN A 103 4.89 -9.66 11.67
CA GLN A 103 5.41 -9.08 12.91
C GLN A 103 4.61 -7.84 13.34
N LEU A 104 4.26 -6.96 12.39
CA LEU A 104 3.42 -5.79 12.70
C LEU A 104 2.02 -6.25 13.15
N VAL A 105 1.40 -7.16 12.40
CA VAL A 105 0.07 -7.71 12.74
C VAL A 105 0.05 -8.37 14.12
N ASP A 106 1.11 -9.05 14.53
CA ASP A 106 1.14 -9.77 15.80
C ASP A 106 1.53 -8.88 16.98
N CYS A 107 2.46 -7.93 16.77
CA CYS A 107 3.14 -7.25 17.87
C CYS A 107 2.67 -5.82 18.13
N SER A 108 2.08 -5.09 17.17
CA SER A 108 1.67 -3.69 17.39
C SER A 108 0.27 -3.53 18.02
N ARG A 109 -0.19 -4.53 18.78
CA ARG A 109 -1.51 -4.50 19.45
C ARG A 109 -1.70 -3.28 20.35
N SER A 110 -0.62 -2.82 21.01
CA SER A 110 -0.62 -1.60 21.82
C SER A 110 -0.94 -0.33 21.03
N TYR A 111 -0.83 -0.37 19.69
CA TYR A 111 -1.08 0.72 18.76
C TYR A 111 -2.36 0.51 17.91
N GLY A 112 -3.20 -0.47 18.25
CA GLY A 112 -4.56 -0.57 17.73
C GLY A 112 -4.75 -1.25 16.36
N ASN A 113 -3.98 -2.30 16.08
CA ASN A 113 -4.05 -3.19 14.89
C ASN A 113 -5.40 -3.27 14.18
#